data_AF-A0A969ERN2-F1
#
_entry.id   AF-A0A969ERN2-F1
#
_cell.length_a   1.000
_cell.length_b   1.000
_cell.length_c   1.000
_cell.angle_alpha   90.00
_cell.angle_beta   90.00
_cell.angle_gamma   90.00
#
_symmetry.space_group_name_H-M   'P 1'
#
loop_
_entity.id
_entity.type
_entity.pdbx_description
1 polymer ?
#
loop_
_entity_poly.entity_id
_entity_poly.type
_entity_poly.pdbx_seq_one_letter_code
_entity_poly.pdbx_strand_id
1 'polypeptide(L)'
;MLRINVNVSAVGAKSYYSTSDYYSEGQELVGVWKGVGAKQLGLSGVIERNDWEALCDNKNPDTGRTLTARQKVTRRVGYDFNFHVPKSVSLLYALTQDERLLDAFRDAVDDTMHDMEAEMKTRVRKDGRDEDRVTGNMAWGEFIHFTARPVDGIPDPHLHAHCFVFNTTYDDVEHRWKAGQFANLKRDAPYFEAMYHHGWRGIWPNWDC
;
A
#
# COMPACT_ATOMS: atom_id res chain seq x y z
N MET A 1 -2.48 5.64 12.90
CA MET A 1 -3.82 5.18 12.49
C MET A 1 -3.70 4.51 11.14
N LEU A 2 -4.31 3.34 10.98
CA LEU A 2 -4.38 2.63 9.70
C LEU A 2 -5.83 2.70 9.17
N ARG A 3 -5.99 3.09 7.90
CA ARG A 3 -7.27 3.03 7.19
C ARG A 3 -7.13 2.19 5.94
N ILE A 4 -8.06 1.27 5.70
CA ILE A 4 -8.06 0.40 4.51
C ILE A 4 -9.28 0.75 3.64
N ASN A 5 -9.03 1.45 2.54
CA ASN A 5 -10.05 1.91 1.61
C ASN A 5 -10.02 1.06 0.34
N VAL A 6 -11.19 0.60 -0.11
CA VAL A 6 -11.29 -0.14 -1.37
C VAL A 6 -11.35 0.84 -2.55
N ASN A 7 -10.58 0.56 -3.60
CA ASN A 7 -10.68 1.28 -4.85
C ASN A 7 -11.34 0.41 -5.92
N VAL A 8 -12.47 0.89 -6.46
CA VAL A 8 -13.27 0.20 -7.49
C VAL A 8 -13.22 0.90 -8.85
N SER A 9 -12.35 1.91 -9.00
CA SER A 9 -12.22 2.72 -10.21
C SER A 9 -10.78 2.72 -10.69
N ALA A 10 -10.52 2.21 -11.89
CA ALA A 10 -9.19 2.28 -12.48
C ALA A 10 -8.71 3.73 -12.60
N VAL A 11 -9.61 4.66 -12.97
CA VAL A 11 -9.30 6.10 -13.02
C VAL A 11 -8.89 6.62 -11.64
N GLY A 12 -9.63 6.25 -10.58
CA GLY A 12 -9.28 6.64 -9.21
C GLY A 12 -8.02 5.98 -8.68
N ALA A 13 -7.61 4.82 -9.20
CA ALA A 13 -6.34 4.20 -8.86
C ALA A 13 -5.16 4.85 -9.61
N LYS A 14 -5.35 5.19 -10.88
CA LYS A 14 -4.37 5.94 -11.69
C LYS A 14 -4.08 7.33 -11.11
N SER A 15 -5.04 7.94 -10.41
CA SER A 15 -4.82 9.26 -9.80
C SER A 15 -3.81 9.30 -8.66
N TYR A 16 -3.49 8.14 -8.04
CA TYR A 16 -2.42 8.07 -7.05
C TYR A 16 -1.07 8.48 -7.65
N TYR A 17 -0.82 8.12 -8.92
CA TYR A 17 0.35 8.54 -9.68
C TYR A 17 0.20 9.95 -10.29
N SER A 18 -1.01 10.37 -10.67
CA SER A 18 -1.18 11.71 -11.27
C SER A 18 -1.15 12.84 -10.25
N THR A 19 -1.50 12.56 -9.00
CA THR A 19 -1.40 13.54 -7.91
C THR A 19 0.06 13.81 -7.58
N SER A 20 0.91 12.78 -7.68
CA SER A 20 2.32 12.92 -7.36
C SER A 20 3.10 13.83 -8.30
N ASP A 21 2.80 13.77 -9.60
CA ASP A 21 3.48 14.62 -10.59
C ASP A 21 3.10 16.12 -10.47
N TYR A 22 1.96 16.47 -9.87
CA TYR A 22 1.42 17.85 -9.89
C TYR A 22 1.72 18.68 -8.63
N TYR A 23 2.14 18.05 -7.52
CA TYR A 23 2.45 18.71 -6.23
C TYR A 23 3.95 18.60 -5.84
N SER A 24 4.81 18.25 -6.79
CA SER A 24 6.18 17.74 -6.60
C SER A 24 7.24 18.74 -6.11
N GLU A 25 6.86 19.93 -5.62
CA GLU A 25 7.78 20.79 -4.86
C GLU A 25 7.73 20.45 -3.35
N GLY A 26 8.39 19.34 -2.98
CA GLY A 26 8.71 19.02 -1.57
C GLY A 26 7.56 18.49 -0.70
N GLN A 27 6.37 18.23 -1.27
CA GLN A 27 5.20 17.77 -0.52
C GLN A 27 5.09 16.24 -0.38
N GLU A 28 5.91 15.49 -1.13
CA GLU A 28 5.87 14.04 -1.17
C GLU A 28 7.16 13.42 -1.72
N LEU A 29 7.35 12.12 -1.41
CA LEU A 29 8.43 11.31 -1.96
C LEU A 29 7.94 10.55 -3.19
N VAL A 30 8.87 10.31 -4.12
CA VAL A 30 8.63 9.48 -5.31
C VAL A 30 8.15 8.10 -4.89
N GLY A 31 7.07 7.63 -5.52
CA GLY A 31 6.50 6.33 -5.22
C GLY A 31 7.43 5.17 -5.54
N VAL A 32 7.45 4.14 -4.70
CA VAL A 32 8.32 2.96 -4.87
C VAL A 32 7.54 1.64 -4.85
N TRP A 33 7.98 0.69 -5.66
CA TRP A 33 7.47 -0.68 -5.69
C TRP A 33 7.94 -1.48 -4.49
N LYS A 34 7.01 -2.19 -3.86
CA LYS A 34 7.24 -3.03 -2.69
C LYS A 34 6.43 -4.33 -2.76
N GLY A 35 6.86 -5.31 -1.97
CA GLY A 35 6.24 -6.63 -1.87
C GLY A 35 6.86 -7.72 -2.73
N VAL A 36 6.67 -8.96 -2.29
CA VAL A 36 7.07 -10.18 -3.00
C VAL A 36 6.35 -10.28 -4.34
N GLY A 37 5.06 -9.92 -4.39
CA GLY A 37 4.27 -9.93 -5.61
C GLY A 37 4.78 -8.91 -6.64
N ALA A 38 5.23 -7.74 -6.21
CA ALA A 38 5.86 -6.77 -7.13
C ALA A 38 7.15 -7.33 -7.74
N LYS A 39 8.02 -7.93 -6.91
CA LYS A 39 9.25 -8.60 -7.39
C LYS A 39 8.94 -9.72 -8.39
N GLN A 40 7.92 -10.54 -8.14
CA GLN A 40 7.47 -11.59 -9.07
C GLN A 40 6.95 -11.04 -10.41
N LEU A 41 6.48 -9.79 -10.44
CA LEU A 41 6.07 -9.08 -11.65
C LEU A 41 7.24 -8.36 -12.33
N GLY A 42 8.47 -8.46 -11.79
CA GLY A 42 9.65 -7.75 -12.29
C GLY A 42 9.70 -6.27 -11.87
N LEU A 43 8.86 -5.86 -10.91
CA LEU A 43 8.74 -4.47 -10.47
C LEU A 43 9.61 -4.20 -9.24
N SER A 44 10.44 -3.17 -9.31
CA SER A 44 11.32 -2.74 -8.21
C SER A 44 11.71 -1.28 -8.36
N GLY A 45 12.12 -0.65 -7.26
CA GLY A 45 12.57 0.74 -7.27
C GLY A 45 11.42 1.73 -7.48
N VAL A 46 11.70 2.82 -8.20
CA VAL A 46 10.73 3.88 -8.48
C VAL A 46 9.59 3.35 -9.36
N ILE A 47 8.37 3.76 -9.05
CA ILE A 47 7.19 3.43 -9.85
C ILE A 47 7.24 4.22 -11.14
N GLU A 48 7.20 3.51 -12.27
CA GLU A 48 6.96 4.12 -13.58
C GLU A 48 5.46 4.17 -13.89
N ARG A 49 5.04 5.26 -14.54
CA ARG A 49 3.64 5.49 -14.92
C ARG A 49 3.04 4.30 -15.69
N ASN A 50 3.77 3.76 -16.65
CA ASN A 50 3.26 2.69 -17.52
C ASN A 50 2.99 1.40 -16.73
N ASP A 51 3.89 1.03 -15.82
CA ASP A 51 3.73 -0.14 -14.96
C ASP A 51 2.56 0.03 -13.99
N TRP A 52 2.46 1.22 -13.39
CA TRP A 52 1.35 1.58 -12.51
C TRP A 52 0.00 1.46 -13.22
N GLU A 53 -0.11 2.04 -14.41
CA GLU A 53 -1.32 2.00 -15.21
C GLU A 53 -1.67 0.58 -15.66
N ALA A 54 -0.67 -0.23 -16.03
CA ALA A 54 -0.88 -1.63 -16.40
C ALA A 54 -1.50 -2.43 -15.25
N LEU A 55 -0.99 -2.31 -14.02
CA LEU A 55 -1.59 -2.96 -12.86
C LEU A 55 -2.99 -2.39 -12.53
N CYS A 56 -3.20 -1.08 -12.66
CA CYS A 56 -4.51 -0.44 -12.54
C CYS A 56 -5.53 -0.99 -13.55
N ASP A 57 -5.06 -1.49 -14.69
CA ASP A 57 -5.88 -2.09 -15.74
C ASP A 57 -5.93 -3.64 -15.67
N ASN A 58 -5.38 -4.24 -14.60
CA ASN A 58 -5.30 -5.70 -14.36
C ASN A 58 -4.39 -6.42 -15.36
N LYS A 59 -3.33 -5.77 -15.83
CA LYS A 59 -2.37 -6.31 -16.79
C LYS A 59 -1.01 -6.47 -16.14
N ASN A 60 -0.35 -7.58 -16.44
CA ASN A 60 1.05 -7.76 -16.16
C ASN A 60 1.85 -6.78 -17.05
N PRO A 61 2.71 -5.91 -16.49
CA PRO A 61 3.39 -4.87 -17.27
C PRO A 61 4.34 -5.40 -18.35
N ASP A 62 5.04 -6.50 -18.06
CA ASP A 62 5.99 -7.14 -18.99
C ASP A 62 5.28 -7.87 -20.15
N THR A 63 4.28 -8.70 -19.82
CA THR A 63 3.65 -9.59 -20.80
C THR A 63 2.38 -9.03 -21.43
N GLY A 64 1.81 -7.96 -20.86
CA GLY A 64 0.51 -7.39 -21.23
C GLY A 64 -0.71 -8.28 -20.93
N ARG A 65 -0.50 -9.49 -20.38
CA ARG A 65 -1.56 -10.46 -20.08
C ARG A 65 -2.38 -10.04 -18.88
N THR A 66 -3.67 -10.37 -18.88
CA THR A 66 -4.54 -10.13 -17.74
C THR A 66 -4.06 -10.95 -16.53
N LEU A 67 -3.91 -10.31 -15.37
CA LEU A 67 -3.45 -10.96 -14.14
C LEU A 67 -4.53 -11.90 -13.58
N THR A 68 -5.76 -11.41 -13.43
CA THR A 68 -6.85 -12.22 -12.87
C THR A 68 -7.79 -12.75 -13.95
N ALA A 69 -8.38 -13.92 -13.73
CA ALA A 69 -9.20 -14.61 -14.72
C ALA A 69 -10.46 -13.85 -15.20
N ARG A 70 -10.92 -12.83 -14.47
CA ARG A 70 -12.13 -12.06 -14.80
C ARG A 70 -11.84 -10.56 -14.78
N GLN A 71 -12.12 -9.89 -15.90
CA GLN A 71 -12.14 -8.44 -15.99
C GLN A 71 -13.60 -7.95 -15.98
N LYS A 72 -14.02 -7.30 -14.89
CA LYS A 72 -15.30 -6.59 -14.81
C LYS A 72 -15.02 -5.09 -14.72
N VAL A 73 -15.90 -4.27 -15.30
CA VAL A 73 -15.82 -2.80 -15.21
C VAL A 73 -15.89 -2.35 -13.73
N THR A 74 -16.73 -3.00 -12.93
CA THR A 74 -16.92 -2.71 -11.50
C THR A 74 -16.01 -3.54 -10.58
N ARG A 75 -14.84 -3.98 -11.07
CA ARG A 75 -13.90 -4.76 -10.26
C ARG A 75 -13.29 -3.89 -9.16
N ARG A 76 -12.86 -4.55 -8.08
CA ARG A 76 -11.92 -3.93 -7.14
C ARG A 76 -10.56 -3.91 -7.79
N VAL A 77 -10.02 -2.71 -7.99
CA VAL A 77 -8.69 -2.49 -8.57
C VAL A 77 -7.62 -2.84 -7.56
N GLY A 78 -7.83 -2.39 -6.32
CA GLY A 78 -6.90 -2.54 -5.22
C GLY A 78 -7.48 -1.94 -3.95
N TYR A 79 -6.62 -1.82 -2.96
CA TYR A 79 -6.94 -1.27 -1.65
C TYR A 79 -5.83 -0.31 -1.24
N ASP A 80 -6.20 0.86 -0.76
CA ASP A 80 -5.28 1.85 -0.20
C ASP A 80 -5.19 1.63 1.31
N PHE A 81 -4.00 1.23 1.75
CA PHE A 81 -3.65 1.06 3.15
C PHE A 81 -2.95 2.35 3.58
N ASN A 82 -3.71 3.22 4.23
CA ASN A 82 -3.25 4.55 4.57
C ASN A 82 -2.80 4.62 6.04
N PHE A 83 -1.52 4.89 6.23
CA PHE A 83 -0.88 5.03 7.52
C PHE A 83 -0.69 6.49 7.87
N HIS A 84 -1.24 6.91 9.00
CA HIS A 84 -1.09 8.27 9.51
C HIS A 84 -0.31 8.26 10.83
N VAL A 85 0.62 9.19 10.95
CA VAL A 85 1.27 9.52 12.23
C VAL A 85 0.35 10.41 13.08
N PRO A 86 0.52 10.47 14.41
CA PRO A 86 -0.14 11.49 15.22
C PRO A 86 0.21 12.90 14.76
N LYS A 87 -0.74 13.85 14.79
CA LYS A 87 -0.51 15.23 14.30
C LYS A 87 0.71 15.90 14.96
N SER A 88 0.99 15.62 16.23
CA SER A 88 2.19 16.10 16.92
C SER A 88 3.49 15.66 16.24
N VAL A 89 3.57 14.42 15.75
CA VAL A 89 4.73 13.91 14.99
C VAL A 89 4.85 14.61 13.64
N SER A 90 3.72 14.84 12.94
CA SER A 90 3.73 15.61 11.68
C SER A 90 4.25 17.03 11.88
N LEU A 91 3.83 17.71 12.95
CA LEU A 91 4.32 19.05 13.29
C LEU A 91 5.81 19.02 13.67
N LEU A 92 6.23 18.06 14.48
CA LEU A 92 7.63 17.93 14.89
C LEU A 92 8.54 17.73 13.68
N TYR A 93 8.19 16.81 12.78
CA TYR A 93 8.95 16.59 11.54
C TYR A 93 8.97 17.85 10.67
N ALA A 94 7.82 18.49 10.43
CA ALA A 94 7.76 19.70 9.61
C ALA A 94 8.64 20.85 10.14
N LEU A 95 8.74 21.00 11.46
CA LEU A 95 9.56 22.04 12.11
C LEU A 95 11.04 21.70 12.17
N THR A 96 11.39 20.42 12.35
CA THR A 96 12.76 19.99 12.65
C THR A 96 13.49 19.37 11.46
N GLN A 97 12.75 18.81 10.51
CA GLN A 97 13.26 17.94 9.44
C GLN A 97 14.16 16.82 10.00
N ASP A 98 13.81 16.30 11.18
CA ASP A 98 14.54 15.20 11.80
C ASP A 98 14.24 13.88 11.07
N GLU A 99 15.17 13.49 10.19
CA GLU A 99 15.07 12.28 9.35
C GLU A 99 14.84 11.01 10.16
N ARG A 100 15.24 10.96 11.44
CA ARG A 100 15.00 9.79 12.30
C ARG A 100 13.51 9.52 12.50
N LEU A 101 12.68 10.57 12.48
CA LEU A 101 11.22 10.42 12.54
C LEU A 101 10.65 9.83 11.24
N LEU A 102 11.22 10.23 10.10
CA LEU A 102 10.82 9.73 8.80
C LEU A 102 11.25 8.28 8.62
N ASP A 103 12.50 7.95 8.96
CA ASP A 103 13.03 6.58 8.85
C ASP A 103 12.20 5.61 9.70
N ALA A 104 11.94 5.95 10.95
CA ALA A 104 11.17 5.07 11.81
C ALA A 104 9.67 5.01 11.42
N PHE A 105 9.12 6.07 10.81
CA PHE A 105 7.80 5.97 10.19
C PHE A 105 7.81 4.94 9.05
N ARG A 106 8.81 5.02 8.17
CA ARG A 106 8.97 4.13 7.02
C ARG A 106 9.16 2.69 7.45
N ASP A 107 9.99 2.45 8.46
CA ASP A 107 10.22 1.12 9.03
C ASP A 107 8.91 0.55 9.61
N ALA A 108 8.16 1.33 10.38
CA ALA A 108 6.89 0.88 10.94
C ALA A 108 5.83 0.57 9.85
N VAL A 109 5.81 1.33 8.76
CA VAL A 109 4.94 1.06 7.61
C VAL A 109 5.39 -0.22 6.90
N ASP A 110 6.69 -0.35 6.61
CA ASP A 110 7.26 -1.48 5.89
C ASP A 110 7.06 -2.79 6.66
N ASP A 111 7.38 -2.82 7.96
CA ASP A 111 7.16 -3.99 8.83
C ASP A 111 5.69 -4.40 8.86
N THR A 112 4.78 -3.44 9.07
CA THR A 112 3.34 -3.73 9.12
C THR A 112 2.83 -4.24 7.77
N MET A 113 3.31 -3.68 6.66
CA MET A 113 2.94 -4.15 5.33
C MET A 113 3.45 -5.56 5.04
N HIS A 114 4.63 -5.93 5.51
CA HIS A 114 5.15 -7.31 5.39
C HIS A 114 4.35 -8.31 6.24
N ASP A 115 3.95 -7.93 7.46
CA ASP A 115 3.05 -8.74 8.29
C ASP A 115 1.70 -8.96 7.59
N MET A 116 1.15 -7.92 6.95
CA MET A 116 -0.09 -8.03 6.17
C MET A 116 0.10 -8.88 4.90
N GLU A 117 1.24 -8.74 4.21
CA GLU A 117 1.59 -9.52 3.02
C GLU A 117 1.60 -11.02 3.32
N ALA A 118 2.19 -11.42 4.45
CA ALA A 118 2.24 -12.81 4.90
C ALA A 118 0.85 -13.45 5.08
N GLU A 119 -0.15 -12.64 5.46
CA GLU A 119 -1.55 -13.06 5.63
C GLU A 119 -2.39 -13.01 4.34
N MET A 120 -1.81 -12.59 3.20
CA MET A 120 -2.55 -12.56 1.93
C MET A 120 -3.02 -13.95 1.53
N LYS A 121 -4.27 -14.04 1.06
CA LYS A 121 -4.90 -15.28 0.60
C LYS A 121 -5.56 -15.09 -0.75
N THR A 122 -5.84 -16.19 -1.43
CA THR A 122 -6.73 -16.23 -2.59
C THR A 122 -7.79 -17.31 -2.43
N ARG A 123 -8.90 -17.19 -3.18
CA ARG A 123 -9.95 -18.20 -3.22
C ARG A 123 -9.56 -19.36 -4.15
N VAL A 124 -9.73 -20.59 -3.69
CA VAL A 124 -9.55 -21.82 -4.48
C VAL A 124 -10.91 -22.48 -4.67
N ARG A 125 -11.33 -22.60 -5.93
CA ARG A 125 -12.57 -23.27 -6.34
C ARG A 125 -12.29 -24.26 -7.46
N LYS A 126 -11.83 -25.45 -7.08
CA LYS A 126 -11.42 -26.49 -8.03
C LYS A 126 -11.60 -27.87 -7.40
N ASP A 127 -12.02 -28.84 -8.19
CA ASP A 127 -12.13 -30.25 -7.79
C ASP A 127 -12.96 -30.46 -6.50
N GLY A 128 -14.10 -29.75 -6.41
CA GLY A 128 -15.00 -29.81 -5.25
C GLY A 128 -14.57 -29.00 -4.02
N ARG A 129 -13.39 -28.35 -4.05
CA ARG A 129 -12.93 -27.46 -2.97
C ARG A 129 -13.51 -26.06 -3.10
N ASP A 130 -13.74 -25.41 -1.96
CA ASP A 130 -14.12 -24.00 -1.87
C ASP A 130 -13.51 -23.36 -0.60
N GLU A 131 -12.21 -23.07 -0.65
CA GLU A 131 -11.40 -22.65 0.50
C GLU A 131 -10.53 -21.43 0.17
N ASP A 132 -10.01 -20.76 1.21
CA ASP A 132 -9.02 -19.70 1.05
C ASP A 132 -7.62 -20.27 1.34
N ARG A 133 -6.67 -20.04 0.43
CA ARG A 133 -5.27 -20.48 0.55
C ARG A 133 -4.38 -19.26 0.76
N VAL A 134 -3.47 -19.33 1.74
CA VAL A 134 -2.41 -18.34 1.94
C VAL A 134 -1.47 -18.33 0.74
N THR A 135 -1.25 -17.16 0.18
CA THR A 135 -0.32 -16.91 -0.91
C THR A 135 0.91 -16.13 -0.44
N GLY A 136 0.79 -15.33 0.63
CA GLY A 136 1.93 -14.65 1.25
C GLY A 136 2.65 -13.66 0.34
N ASN A 137 1.96 -13.10 -0.66
CA ASN A 137 2.53 -12.14 -1.59
C ASN A 137 1.52 -11.07 -2.02
N MET A 138 2.00 -9.84 -2.12
CA MET A 138 1.29 -8.64 -2.54
C MET A 138 2.18 -7.81 -3.47
N ALA A 139 1.55 -7.04 -4.35
CA ALA A 139 2.22 -5.98 -5.10
C ALA A 139 1.61 -4.64 -4.69
N TRP A 140 2.41 -3.72 -4.17
CA TRP A 140 1.95 -2.39 -3.82
C TRP A 140 2.93 -1.30 -4.21
N GLY A 141 2.37 -0.11 -4.46
CA GLY A 141 3.13 1.12 -4.51
C GLY A 141 3.01 1.85 -3.17
N GLU A 142 4.13 2.32 -2.65
CA GLU A 142 4.21 3.16 -1.46
C GLU A 142 4.45 4.61 -1.87
N PHE A 143 3.60 5.52 -1.41
CA PHE A 143 3.71 6.97 -1.61
C PHE A 143 3.68 7.66 -0.25
N ILE A 144 4.70 8.44 0.07
CA ILE A 144 4.81 9.16 1.35
C ILE A 144 4.58 10.63 1.12
N HIS A 145 3.64 11.20 1.86
CA HIS A 145 3.26 12.61 1.76
C HIS A 145 3.53 13.32 3.09
N PHE A 146 3.84 14.61 3.01
CA PHE A 146 4.15 15.46 4.15
C PHE A 146 3.04 16.46 4.49
N THR A 147 2.04 16.61 3.63
CA THR A 147 0.95 17.58 3.78
C THR A 147 -0.42 16.98 3.53
N ALA A 148 -1.43 17.48 4.25
CA ALA A 148 -2.82 17.17 3.99
C ALA A 148 -3.34 17.92 2.75
N ARG A 149 -4.53 17.54 2.27
CA ARG A 149 -5.23 18.32 1.24
C ARG A 149 -5.43 19.76 1.73
N PRO A 150 -5.14 20.78 0.91
CA PRO A 150 -5.31 22.16 1.31
C PRO A 150 -6.75 22.48 1.72
N VAL A 151 -6.90 23.23 2.82
CA VAL A 151 -8.14 23.91 3.20
C VAL A 151 -7.92 25.40 2.98
N ASP A 152 -8.80 26.05 2.23
CA ASP A 152 -8.66 27.46 1.82
C ASP A 152 -7.31 27.79 1.16
N GLY A 153 -6.74 26.82 0.44
CA GLY A 153 -5.46 26.95 -0.27
C GLY A 153 -4.21 26.74 0.60
N ILE A 154 -4.37 26.47 1.91
CA ILE A 154 -3.26 26.26 2.83
C ILE A 154 -3.17 24.77 3.20
N PRO A 155 -2.08 24.07 2.83
CA PRO A 155 -1.84 22.69 3.25
C PRO A 155 -1.33 22.63 4.69
N ASP A 156 -1.88 21.68 5.44
CA ASP A 156 -1.51 21.39 6.83
C ASP A 156 -0.41 20.32 6.89
N PRO A 157 0.60 20.39 7.78
CA PRO A 157 1.56 19.31 7.96
C PRO A 157 0.88 17.99 8.32
N HIS A 158 1.11 16.96 7.52
CA HIS A 158 0.51 15.63 7.71
C HIS A 158 1.43 14.59 7.09
N LEU A 159 2.29 14.00 7.90
CA LEU A 159 3.11 12.86 7.48
C LEU A 159 2.22 11.61 7.41
N HIS A 160 2.11 11.04 6.23
CA HIS A 160 1.33 9.81 5.99
C HIS A 160 1.84 9.05 4.78
N ALA A 161 1.47 7.77 4.71
CA ALA A 161 1.84 6.87 3.63
C ALA A 161 0.59 6.23 3.03
N HIS A 162 0.51 6.26 1.71
CA HIS A 162 -0.44 5.47 0.93
C HIS A 162 0.28 4.22 0.42
N CYS A 163 -0.08 3.06 0.96
CA CYS A 163 0.34 1.76 0.43
C CYS A 163 -0.81 1.18 -0.39
N PHE A 164 -0.79 1.45 -1.70
CA PHE A 164 -1.86 1.00 -2.58
C PHE A 164 -1.54 -0.40 -3.11
N VAL A 165 -2.25 -1.38 -2.57
CA VAL A 165 -2.11 -2.80 -2.89
C VAL A 165 -3.02 -3.18 -4.04
N PHE A 166 -2.44 -3.69 -5.13
CA PHE A 166 -3.21 -4.18 -6.25
C PHE A 166 -3.97 -5.46 -5.90
N ASN A 167 -5.19 -5.62 -6.44
CA ASN A 167 -6.03 -6.78 -6.18
C ASN A 167 -5.57 -8.00 -7.00
N THR A 168 -4.34 -8.44 -6.74
CA THR A 168 -3.66 -9.56 -7.38
C THR A 168 -2.70 -10.22 -6.40
N THR A 169 -2.63 -11.54 -6.43
CA THR A 169 -1.67 -12.35 -5.67
C THR A 169 -1.40 -13.63 -6.44
N TYR A 170 -0.19 -14.15 -6.39
CA TYR A 170 0.22 -15.36 -7.10
C TYR A 170 -0.06 -16.61 -6.27
N ASP A 171 -0.76 -17.57 -6.86
CA ASP A 171 -1.04 -18.89 -6.26
C ASP A 171 0.00 -19.89 -6.76
N ASP A 172 1.02 -20.16 -5.96
CA ASP A 172 2.13 -21.07 -6.32
C ASP A 172 1.68 -22.49 -6.63
N VAL A 173 0.52 -22.92 -6.12
CA VAL A 173 -0.01 -24.28 -6.36
C VAL A 173 -0.74 -24.36 -7.70
N GLU A 174 -1.42 -23.29 -8.12
CA GLU A 174 -2.12 -23.22 -9.42
C GLU A 174 -1.30 -22.52 -10.52
N HIS A 175 -0.10 -22.02 -10.19
CA HIS A 175 0.82 -21.28 -11.04
C HIS A 175 0.16 -20.11 -11.80
N ARG A 176 -0.66 -19.33 -11.10
CA ARG A 176 -1.37 -18.20 -11.72
C ARG A 176 -1.70 -17.09 -10.73
N TRP A 177 -1.80 -15.88 -11.28
CA TRP A 177 -2.31 -14.72 -10.59
C TRP A 177 -3.83 -14.80 -10.38
N LYS A 178 -4.27 -14.43 -9.18
CA LYS A 178 -5.67 -14.46 -8.75
C LYS A 178 -5.98 -13.23 -7.91
N ALA A 179 -7.27 -12.93 -7.74
CA ALA A 179 -7.69 -11.85 -6.85
C ALA A 179 -7.34 -12.20 -5.39
N GLY A 180 -6.94 -11.19 -4.63
CA GLY A 180 -6.61 -11.32 -3.20
C GLY A 180 -7.86 -11.29 -2.32
N GLN A 181 -7.76 -11.93 -1.15
CA GLN A 181 -8.79 -11.98 -0.13
C GLN A 181 -8.56 -10.92 0.96
N PHE A 182 -8.87 -9.67 0.63
CA PHE A 182 -8.66 -8.52 1.52
C PHE A 182 -9.66 -8.41 2.68
N ALA A 183 -10.72 -9.22 2.70
CA ALA A 183 -11.74 -9.14 3.75
C ALA A 183 -11.18 -9.41 5.14
N ASN A 184 -10.27 -10.38 5.27
CA ASN A 184 -9.62 -10.71 6.54
C ASN A 184 -8.69 -9.57 6.99
N LEU A 185 -7.84 -9.07 6.07
CA LEU A 185 -6.96 -7.93 6.36
C LEU A 185 -7.74 -6.69 6.82
N LYS A 186 -8.90 -6.43 6.20
CA LYS A 186 -9.78 -5.33 6.61
C LYS A 186 -10.43 -5.57 7.97
N ARG A 187 -10.87 -6.81 8.26
CA ARG A 187 -11.42 -7.19 9.57
C ARG A 187 -10.37 -7.01 10.66
N ASP A 188 -9.13 -7.40 10.37
CA ASP A 188 -8.01 -7.44 11.32
C ASP A 188 -7.22 -6.11 11.32
N ALA A 189 -7.71 -5.06 10.64
CA ALA A 189 -7.06 -3.75 10.60
C ALA A 189 -6.70 -3.17 11.99
N PRO A 190 -7.52 -3.33 13.06
CA PRO A 190 -7.13 -2.88 14.40
C PRO A 190 -5.88 -3.59 14.96
N TYR A 191 -5.67 -4.86 14.60
CA TYR A 191 -4.47 -5.61 14.99
C TYR A 191 -3.23 -5.05 14.28
N PHE A 192 -3.29 -4.87 12.95
CA PHE A 192 -2.20 -4.28 12.18
C PHE A 192 -1.93 -2.81 12.56
N GLU A 193 -2.97 -2.05 12.94
CA GLU A 193 -2.79 -0.71 13.49
C GLU A 193 -1.99 -0.75 14.80
N ALA A 194 -2.26 -1.72 15.69
CA ALA A 194 -1.50 -1.86 16.93
C ALA A 194 -0.03 -2.24 16.67
N MET A 195 0.24 -3.10 15.67
CA MET A 195 1.60 -3.43 15.22
C MET A 195 2.33 -2.20 14.67
N TYR A 196 1.66 -1.43 13.80
CA TYR A 196 2.19 -0.17 13.29
C TYR A 196 2.56 0.77 14.44
N HIS A 197 1.68 1.00 15.41
CA HIS A 197 1.97 1.87 16.57
C HIS A 197 3.08 1.32 17.47
N HIS A 198 3.27 0.00 17.54
CA HIS A 198 4.36 -0.60 18.30
C HIS A 198 5.73 -0.28 17.67
N GLY A 199 5.84 -0.28 16.34
CA GLY A 199 7.08 0.06 15.62
C GLY A 199 7.66 1.43 15.99
N TRP A 200 6.81 2.40 16.36
CA TRP A 200 7.22 3.75 16.80
C TRP A 200 7.95 3.80 18.14
N ARG A 201 7.79 2.78 18.99
CA ARG A 201 8.30 2.84 20.37
C ARG A 201 9.82 2.80 20.46
N GLY A 202 10.50 2.36 19.39
CA GLY A 202 11.97 2.32 19.34
C GLY A 202 12.66 3.69 19.18
N ILE A 203 11.92 4.73 18.78
CA ILE A 203 12.47 6.07 18.49
C ILE A 203 12.72 6.87 19.77
N TRP A 204 12.03 6.53 20.86
CA TRP A 204 12.09 7.25 22.11
C TRP A 204 12.85 6.42 23.15
N PRO A 205 14.20 6.47 23.18
CA PRO A 205 14.93 5.87 24.28
C PRO A 205 14.59 6.65 25.56
N ASN A 206 13.90 5.98 26.48
CA ASN A 206 13.74 6.37 27.88
C ASN A 206 13.10 7.75 28.15
N TRP A 207 11.77 7.77 28.22
CA TRP A 207 11.05 8.64 29.16
C TRP A 207 10.10 7.77 29.98
N ASP A 208 10.67 6.98 30.89
CA ASP A 208 9.97 6.64 32.12
C ASP A 208 9.97 7.92 32.98
N CYS A 209 8.80 8.53 33.15
CA CYS A 209 8.58 9.52 34.21
C CYS A 209 8.44 8.82 35.56
#